data_AF-A0A7C4BID5-F1
#
_entry.id   AF-A0A7C4BID5-F1
#
_cell.length_a   1.000
_cell.length_b   1.000
_cell.length_c   1.000
_cell.angle_alpha   90.00
_cell.angle_beta   90.00
_cell.angle_gamma   90.00
#
_symmetry.space_group_name_H-M   'P 1'
#
loop_
_entity.id
_entity.type
_entity.pdbx_description
1 polymer ?
#
loop_
_entity_poly.entity_id
_entity_poly.type
_entity_poly.pdbx_seq_one_letter_code
_entity_poly.pdbx_strand_id
1 'polypeptide(L)'
;MLYQLVGDQKALRDVFRSYPKVHSRAVELADLFQFSVDEHSRAVSGLLNTLHLFNDPSVAKVSERSDFRLPAIGRSPTLLVIGASLADARAAEVWSSIMLNLLFNFIYRRFSPGGSQTPLPLYLMLDEAPRLRERINFEEVLSVARAAKVGICLAMQDVTQFGDERQISAILSNCLTIVILRGSSIATAKYFSEGLGQRVDQVIVHSRYRGPFDLFSQQGSSVQTVTVPVLREREIMYPPFGQYCAVCQISPVTEKPFLIDSTRQ
;
A
#
# COMPACT_ATOMS: atom_id res chain seq x y z
N MET A 1 15.78 -13.93 -23.48
CA MET A 1 15.09 -14.47 -24.68
C MET A 1 14.09 -13.45 -25.27
N LEU A 2 13.10 -12.98 -24.51
CA LEU A 2 12.05 -12.09 -25.06
C LEU A 2 12.57 -10.69 -25.47
N TYR A 3 13.49 -10.10 -24.70
CA TYR A 3 14.16 -8.84 -25.05
C TYR A 3 14.88 -8.91 -26.40
N GLN A 4 15.71 -9.95 -26.58
CA GLN A 4 16.45 -10.18 -27.83
C GLN A 4 15.52 -10.45 -29.01
N LEU A 5 14.43 -11.19 -28.79
CA LEU A 5 13.45 -11.54 -29.81
C LEU A 5 12.65 -10.32 -30.29
N VAL A 6 12.37 -9.34 -29.42
CA VAL A 6 11.70 -8.10 -29.82
C VAL A 6 12.67 -7.12 -30.47
N GLY A 7 13.94 -7.08 -30.03
CA GLY A 7 14.95 -6.19 -30.61
C GLY A 7 15.42 -6.62 -32.00
N ASP A 8 15.33 -7.92 -32.31
CA ASP A 8 15.71 -8.47 -33.61
C ASP A 8 14.48 -8.76 -34.48
N GLN A 9 14.22 -7.85 -35.42
CA GLN A 9 13.12 -7.95 -36.38
C GLN A 9 13.15 -9.24 -37.21
N LYS A 10 14.34 -9.79 -37.51
CA LYS A 10 14.45 -11.06 -38.25
C LYS A 10 14.06 -12.23 -37.38
N ALA A 11 14.59 -12.30 -36.15
CA ALA A 11 14.22 -13.33 -35.19
C ALA A 11 12.71 -13.31 -34.89
N LEU A 12 12.12 -12.12 -34.78
CA LEU A 12 10.67 -11.96 -34.61
C LEU A 12 9.90 -12.54 -35.81
N ARG A 13 10.31 -12.23 -37.05
CA ARG A 13 9.69 -12.80 -38.27
C ARG A 13 9.81 -14.31 -38.32
N ASP A 14 10.97 -14.86 -37.96
CA ASP A 14 11.24 -16.30 -38.03
C ASP A 14 10.39 -17.07 -37.00
N VAL A 15 10.21 -16.50 -35.81
CA VAL A 15 9.29 -17.06 -34.79
C VAL A 15 7.85 -17.04 -35.29
N PHE A 16 7.40 -15.94 -35.90
CA PHE A 16 6.05 -15.89 -36.46
C PHE A 16 5.83 -16.94 -37.55
N ARG A 17 6.80 -17.14 -38.45
CA ARG A 17 6.77 -18.20 -39.47
C ARG A 17 6.73 -19.60 -38.88
N SER A 18 7.40 -19.81 -37.76
CA SER A 18 7.54 -21.12 -37.12
C SER A 18 6.32 -21.54 -36.29
N TYR A 19 5.45 -20.60 -35.90
CA TYR A 19 4.27 -20.88 -35.08
C TYR A 19 2.94 -20.53 -35.81
N PRO A 20 2.29 -21.51 -36.47
CA PRO A 20 1.06 -21.33 -37.23
C PRO A 20 -0.11 -20.71 -36.44
N LYS A 21 -0.17 -20.99 -35.13
CA LYS A 21 -1.24 -20.49 -34.23
C LYS A 21 -1.21 -18.97 -34.02
N VAL A 22 -0.07 -18.32 -34.28
CA VAL A 22 0.13 -16.88 -34.08
C VAL A 22 0.00 -16.11 -35.40
N HIS A 23 -0.08 -16.82 -36.54
CA HIS A 23 -0.25 -16.20 -37.86
C HIS A 23 -1.55 -15.40 -37.98
N SER A 24 -2.60 -15.76 -37.24
CA SER A 24 -3.85 -14.98 -37.21
C SER A 24 -3.65 -13.56 -36.66
N ARG A 25 -2.61 -13.33 -35.84
CA ARG A 25 -2.20 -12.01 -35.34
C ARG A 25 -1.10 -11.37 -36.18
N ALA A 26 -0.60 -12.04 -37.21
CA ALA A 26 0.44 -11.48 -38.08
C ALA A 26 -0.06 -10.26 -38.87
N VAL A 27 -1.38 -10.14 -39.09
CA VAL A 27 -1.99 -8.96 -39.71
C VAL A 27 -1.92 -7.74 -38.79
N GLU A 28 -2.21 -7.91 -37.50
CA GLU A 28 -2.12 -6.84 -36.48
C GLU A 28 -0.68 -6.36 -36.26
N LEU A 29 0.30 -7.22 -36.54
CA LEU A 29 1.73 -6.94 -36.36
C LEU A 29 2.46 -6.78 -37.70
N ALA A 30 1.73 -6.71 -38.82
CA ALA A 30 2.30 -6.64 -40.16
C ALA A 30 3.20 -5.42 -40.32
N ASP A 31 2.77 -4.30 -39.75
CA ASP A 31 3.49 -3.02 -39.79
C ASP A 31 4.86 -3.14 -39.11
N LEU A 32 4.94 -3.80 -37.93
CA LEU A 32 6.20 -4.05 -37.22
C LEU A 32 7.19 -4.88 -38.04
N PHE A 33 6.68 -5.76 -38.91
CA PHE A 33 7.52 -6.51 -39.82
C PHE A 33 7.92 -5.69 -41.04
N GLN A 34 7.10 -4.76 -41.52
CA GLN A 34 7.37 -3.99 -42.75
C GLN A 34 8.18 -2.72 -42.51
N PHE A 35 8.24 -2.22 -41.27
CA PHE A 35 9.05 -1.06 -40.90
C PHE A 35 10.52 -1.22 -41.27
N SER A 36 11.14 -0.09 -41.62
CA SER A 36 12.59 0.03 -41.70
C SER A 36 13.21 -0.28 -40.33
N VAL A 37 14.50 -0.59 -40.29
CA VAL A 37 15.21 -0.92 -39.03
C VAL A 37 15.06 0.21 -37.99
N ASP A 38 15.14 1.46 -38.43
CA ASP A 38 15.03 2.64 -37.56
C ASP A 38 13.60 2.87 -37.04
N GLU A 39 12.59 2.61 -37.86
CA GLU A 39 11.18 2.70 -37.47
C GLU A 39 10.80 1.57 -36.53
N HIS A 40 11.28 0.35 -36.79
CA HIS A 40 11.11 -0.79 -35.91
C HIS A 40 11.73 -0.50 -34.54
N SER A 41 12.99 -0.07 -34.50
CA SER A 41 13.69 0.28 -33.26
C SER A 41 12.93 1.36 -32.47
N ARG A 42 12.38 2.38 -33.14
CA ARG A 42 11.56 3.40 -32.49
C ARG A 42 10.25 2.83 -31.94
N ALA A 43 9.56 2.00 -32.73
CA ALA A 43 8.30 1.37 -32.33
C ALA A 43 8.46 0.44 -31.11
N VAL A 44 9.54 -0.32 -31.04
CA VAL A 44 9.77 -1.27 -29.92
C VAL A 44 10.53 -0.67 -28.74
N SER A 45 11.09 0.54 -28.87
CA SER A 45 11.96 1.17 -27.86
C SER A 45 11.34 1.21 -26.46
N GLY A 46 10.06 1.56 -26.34
CA GLY A 46 9.35 1.59 -25.05
C GLY A 46 9.23 0.20 -24.40
N LEU A 47 8.96 -0.83 -25.21
CA LEU A 47 8.90 -2.21 -24.75
C LEU A 47 10.28 -2.72 -24.35
N LEU A 48 11.32 -2.44 -25.15
CA LEU A 48 12.70 -2.81 -24.83
C LEU A 48 13.18 -2.15 -23.53
N ASN A 49 12.87 -0.88 -23.31
CA ASN A 49 13.19 -0.20 -22.05
C ASN A 49 12.54 -0.88 -20.84
N THR A 50 11.30 -1.37 -20.99
CA THR A 50 10.60 -2.10 -19.94
C THR A 50 11.20 -3.50 -19.73
N LEU A 51 11.52 -4.20 -20.82
CA LEU A 51 12.10 -5.53 -20.79
C LEU A 51 13.58 -5.55 -20.40
N HIS A 52 14.27 -4.40 -20.45
CA HIS A 52 15.70 -4.28 -20.15
C HIS A 52 16.02 -4.80 -18.74
N LEU A 53 15.09 -4.68 -17.79
CA LEU A 53 15.24 -5.24 -16.45
C LEU A 53 15.53 -6.75 -16.47
N PHE A 54 14.96 -7.50 -17.41
CA PHE A 54 15.16 -8.95 -17.53
C PHE A 54 16.51 -9.34 -18.13
N ASN A 55 17.31 -8.36 -18.58
CA ASN A 55 18.69 -8.59 -18.99
C ASN A 55 19.65 -8.56 -17.80
N ASP A 56 19.23 -8.05 -16.64
CA ASP A 56 20.05 -8.09 -15.44
C ASP A 56 20.30 -9.57 -15.03
N PRO A 57 21.56 -10.01 -14.85
CA PRO A 57 21.86 -11.41 -14.53
C PRO A 57 21.23 -11.90 -13.22
N SER A 58 21.12 -11.02 -12.22
CA SER A 58 20.52 -11.34 -10.92
C SER A 58 19.02 -11.59 -11.09
N VAL A 59 18.37 -10.72 -11.86
CA VAL A 59 16.96 -10.86 -12.23
C VAL A 59 16.72 -12.13 -13.04
N ALA A 60 17.52 -12.36 -14.08
CA ALA A 60 17.39 -13.51 -14.96
C ALA A 60 17.47 -14.81 -14.15
N LYS A 61 18.45 -14.92 -13.24
CA LYS A 61 18.64 -16.08 -12.37
C LYS A 61 17.45 -16.38 -11.47
N VAL A 62 16.79 -15.36 -10.91
CA VAL A 62 15.58 -15.53 -10.09
C VAL A 62 14.37 -15.92 -10.93
N SER A 63 14.30 -15.44 -12.18
CA SER A 63 13.16 -15.67 -13.07
C SER A 63 13.25 -16.94 -13.94
N GLU A 64 14.43 -17.55 -14.06
CA GLU A 64 14.67 -18.69 -14.94
C GLU A 64 13.91 -19.95 -14.49
N ARG A 65 13.71 -20.11 -13.18
CA ARG A 65 13.04 -21.27 -12.60
C ARG A 65 11.99 -20.82 -11.59
N SER A 66 10.91 -21.58 -11.53
CA SER A 66 9.83 -21.37 -10.57
C SER A 66 9.70 -22.62 -9.70
N ASP A 67 10.07 -22.49 -8.43
CA ASP A 67 10.03 -23.59 -7.46
C ASP A 67 8.63 -23.79 -6.85
N PHE A 68 7.73 -22.82 -7.07
CA PHE A 68 6.36 -22.87 -6.57
C PHE A 68 5.35 -22.57 -7.68
N ARG A 69 4.08 -22.91 -7.41
CA ARG A 69 2.94 -22.52 -8.24
C ARG A 69 2.06 -21.59 -7.44
N LEU A 70 1.79 -20.40 -7.96
CA LEU A 70 0.95 -19.40 -7.28
C LEU A 70 -0.41 -19.94 -6.80
N PRO A 71 -1.12 -20.82 -7.55
CA PRO A 71 -2.36 -21.41 -7.06
C PRO A 71 -2.24 -22.28 -5.80
N ALA A 72 -1.04 -22.77 -5.47
CA ALA A 72 -0.82 -23.57 -4.26
C ALA A 72 -1.06 -22.76 -2.99
N ILE A 73 -0.78 -21.46 -3.01
CA ILE A 73 -0.95 -20.53 -1.87
C ILE A 73 -2.41 -20.49 -1.40
N GLY A 74 -3.36 -20.63 -2.33
CA GLY A 74 -4.79 -20.66 -2.00
C GLY A 74 -5.35 -22.04 -1.63
N ARG A 75 -4.54 -23.10 -1.69
CA ARG A 75 -4.96 -24.51 -1.51
C ARG A 75 -4.36 -25.18 -0.29
N SER A 76 -3.14 -24.80 0.10
CA SER A 76 -2.44 -25.32 1.27
C SER A 76 -1.84 -24.17 2.10
N PRO A 77 -1.71 -24.31 3.43
CA PRO A 77 -1.02 -23.33 4.26
C PRO A 77 0.40 -23.06 3.72
N THR A 78 0.64 -21.82 3.31
CA THR A 78 1.89 -21.43 2.62
C THR A 78 2.32 -20.06 3.12
N LEU A 79 3.60 -19.94 3.50
CA LEU A 79 4.23 -18.64 3.76
C LEU A 79 5.03 -18.25 2.50
N LEU A 80 4.61 -17.16 1.85
CA LEU A 80 5.38 -16.56 0.75
C LEU A 80 6.07 -15.31 1.27
N VAL A 81 7.40 -15.29 1.18
CA VAL A 81 8.23 -14.13 1.52
C VAL A 81 8.83 -13.57 0.24
N ILE A 82 8.56 -12.29 -0.04
CA ILE A 82 9.17 -11.57 -1.14
C ILE A 82 10.22 -10.64 -0.55
N GLY A 83 11.48 -11.06 -0.62
CA GLY A 83 12.62 -10.27 -0.16
C GLY A 83 13.10 -9.32 -1.26
N ALA A 84 13.20 -8.03 -0.93
CA ALA A 84 13.77 -7.01 -1.79
C ALA A 84 15.17 -6.63 -1.26
N SER A 85 16.20 -6.76 -2.11
CA SER A 85 17.53 -6.26 -1.76
C SER A 85 17.58 -4.74 -1.88
N LEU A 86 18.10 -4.06 -0.85
CA LEU A 86 18.32 -2.62 -0.85
C LEU A 86 19.41 -2.17 -1.85
N ALA A 87 20.30 -3.09 -2.25
CA ALA A 87 21.41 -2.78 -3.17
C ALA A 87 20.91 -2.38 -4.58
N ASP A 88 19.78 -2.92 -5.01
CA ASP A 88 19.12 -2.62 -6.30
C ASP A 88 17.63 -2.31 -6.09
N ALA A 89 17.36 -1.22 -5.37
CA ALA A 89 16.00 -0.81 -4.97
C ALA A 89 15.01 -0.80 -6.14
N ARG A 90 15.40 -0.26 -7.30
CA ARG A 90 14.52 -0.16 -8.48
C ARG A 90 14.16 -1.53 -9.06
N ALA A 91 15.12 -2.45 -9.17
CA ALA A 91 14.85 -3.80 -9.67
C ALA A 91 13.96 -4.56 -8.70
N ALA A 92 14.23 -4.44 -7.40
CA ALA A 92 13.48 -5.09 -6.34
C ALA A 92 12.03 -4.57 -6.27
N GLU A 93 11.80 -3.27 -6.43
CA GLU A 93 10.45 -2.67 -6.52
C GLU A 93 9.67 -3.20 -7.72
N VAL A 94 10.29 -3.24 -8.90
CA VAL A 94 9.63 -3.79 -10.09
C VAL A 94 9.27 -5.25 -9.87
N TRP A 95 10.19 -6.08 -9.38
CA TRP A 95 9.92 -7.49 -9.13
C TRP A 95 8.84 -7.73 -8.10
N SER A 96 8.90 -7.01 -6.98
CA SER A 96 7.90 -7.09 -5.93
C SER A 96 6.53 -6.69 -6.49
N SER A 97 6.47 -5.63 -7.30
CA SER A 97 5.23 -5.20 -7.93
C SER A 97 4.68 -6.23 -8.93
N ILE A 98 5.52 -6.90 -9.71
CA ILE A 98 5.08 -7.96 -10.64
C ILE A 98 4.50 -9.12 -9.83
N MET A 99 5.19 -9.58 -8.79
CA MET A 99 4.73 -10.68 -7.95
C MET A 99 3.43 -10.36 -7.22
N LEU A 100 3.30 -9.14 -6.69
CA LEU A 100 2.07 -8.69 -6.04
C LEU A 100 0.92 -8.55 -7.04
N ASN A 101 1.17 -8.00 -8.24
CA ASN A 101 0.15 -7.94 -9.28
C ASN A 101 -0.28 -9.34 -9.74
N LEU A 102 0.62 -10.32 -9.83
CA LEU A 102 0.26 -11.71 -10.09
C LEU A 102 -0.61 -12.29 -8.97
N LEU A 103 -0.26 -12.00 -7.71
CA LEU A 103 -1.04 -12.42 -6.54
C LEU A 103 -2.43 -11.77 -6.52
N PHE A 104 -2.55 -10.48 -6.81
CA PHE A 104 -3.84 -9.79 -6.91
C PHE A 104 -4.68 -10.33 -8.07
N ASN A 105 -4.09 -10.57 -9.25
CA ASN A 105 -4.78 -11.24 -10.34
C ASN A 105 -5.29 -12.64 -9.94
N PHE A 106 -4.51 -13.39 -9.18
CA PHE A 106 -4.95 -14.66 -8.62
C PHE A 106 -6.12 -14.50 -7.63
N ILE A 107 -6.09 -13.46 -6.80
CA ILE A 107 -7.20 -13.10 -5.90
C ILE A 107 -8.45 -12.69 -6.69
N TYR A 108 -8.32 -11.88 -7.74
CA TYR A 108 -9.45 -11.43 -8.57
C TYR A 108 -10.14 -12.57 -9.31
N ARG A 109 -9.41 -13.63 -9.67
CA ARG A 109 -10.00 -14.85 -10.24
C ARG A 109 -11.00 -15.56 -9.32
N ARG A 110 -11.04 -15.22 -8.01
CA ARG A 110 -12.09 -15.68 -7.08
C ARG A 110 -13.49 -15.22 -7.51
N PHE A 111 -13.59 -14.09 -8.23
CA PHE A 111 -14.86 -13.52 -8.68
C PHE A 111 -15.28 -13.96 -10.08
N SER A 112 -14.43 -14.68 -10.82
CA SER A 112 -14.74 -15.13 -12.18
C SER A 112 -15.79 -16.27 -12.18
N PRO A 113 -16.64 -16.38 -13.22
CA PRO A 113 -17.55 -17.51 -13.39
C PRO A 113 -16.77 -18.83 -13.45
N GLY A 114 -17.11 -19.79 -12.57
CA GLY A 114 -16.32 -21.03 -12.40
C GLY A 114 -15.05 -20.87 -11.55
N GLY A 115 -14.92 -19.74 -10.83
CA GLY A 115 -13.76 -19.36 -10.04
C GLY A 115 -13.23 -20.49 -9.16
N SER A 116 -11.94 -20.79 -9.35
CA SER A 116 -11.18 -21.79 -8.60
C SER A 116 -11.50 -21.67 -7.10
N GLN A 117 -11.99 -22.75 -6.52
CA GLN A 117 -12.06 -22.91 -5.07
C GLN A 117 -10.67 -22.65 -4.49
N THR A 118 -10.47 -21.45 -3.97
CA THR A 118 -9.32 -21.10 -3.15
C THR A 118 -9.88 -21.02 -1.74
N PRO A 119 -10.00 -22.16 -1.04
CA PRO A 119 -10.74 -22.22 0.21
C PRO A 119 -10.09 -21.39 1.32
N LEU A 120 -8.78 -21.13 1.22
CA LEU A 120 -8.02 -20.53 2.30
C LEU A 120 -8.06 -18.99 2.23
N PRO A 121 -8.42 -18.33 3.34
CA PRO A 121 -8.16 -16.90 3.53
C PRO A 121 -6.68 -16.59 3.35
N LEU A 122 -6.40 -15.43 2.75
CA LEU A 122 -5.02 -14.95 2.59
C LEU A 122 -4.79 -13.73 3.49
N TYR A 123 -3.58 -13.58 3.99
CA TYR A 123 -3.15 -12.39 4.71
C TYR A 123 -1.87 -11.87 4.07
N LEU A 124 -1.90 -10.63 3.61
CA LEU A 124 -0.77 -9.95 3.00
C LEU A 124 -0.27 -8.87 3.94
N MET A 125 1.04 -8.85 4.18
CA MET A 125 1.72 -7.78 4.90
C MET A 125 2.70 -7.13 3.94
N LEU A 126 2.48 -5.85 3.64
CA LEU A 126 3.30 -5.05 2.75
C LEU A 126 4.11 -4.10 3.60
N ASP A 127 5.40 -4.38 3.72
CA ASP A 127 6.35 -3.44 4.30
C ASP A 127 6.66 -2.30 3.33
N GLU A 128 6.83 -1.10 3.87
CA GLU A 128 7.00 0.15 3.11
C GLU A 128 6.09 0.25 1.87
N ALA A 129 4.79 -0.02 2.06
CA ALA A 129 3.78 0.00 1.00
C ALA A 129 3.82 1.23 0.07
N PRO A 130 4.12 2.47 0.56
CA PRO A 130 4.24 3.64 -0.30
C PRO A 130 5.25 3.51 -1.44
N ARG A 131 6.30 2.69 -1.32
CA ARG A 131 7.24 2.45 -2.45
C ARG A 131 6.58 1.82 -3.66
N LEU A 132 5.50 1.08 -3.46
CA LEU A 132 4.81 0.34 -4.51
C LEU A 132 3.60 1.10 -5.07
N ARG A 133 3.31 2.31 -4.58
CA ARG A 133 2.10 3.09 -4.93
C ARG A 133 1.97 3.38 -6.43
N GLU A 134 3.08 3.56 -7.13
CA GLU A 134 3.09 3.85 -8.57
C GLU A 134 2.78 2.62 -9.43
N ARG A 135 2.91 1.41 -8.84
CA ARG A 135 2.80 0.12 -9.55
C ARG A 135 1.63 -0.72 -9.09
N ILE A 136 0.99 -0.34 -7.98
CA ILE A 136 -0.12 -1.06 -7.36
C ILE A 136 -1.20 -0.05 -7.01
N ASN A 137 -2.41 -0.28 -7.53
CA ASN A 137 -3.59 0.49 -7.17
C ASN A 137 -4.14 -0.01 -5.81
N PHE A 138 -3.63 0.55 -4.72
CA PHE A 138 -4.04 0.13 -3.37
C PHE A 138 -5.53 0.39 -3.08
N GLU A 139 -6.13 1.45 -3.63
CA GLU A 139 -7.55 1.74 -3.47
C GLU A 139 -8.42 0.58 -3.99
N GLU A 140 -8.15 0.15 -5.23
CA GLU A 140 -8.88 -0.94 -5.88
C GLU A 140 -8.62 -2.30 -5.21
N VAL A 141 -7.39 -2.54 -4.78
CA VAL A 141 -7.03 -3.79 -4.09
C VAL A 141 -7.74 -3.89 -2.73
N LEU A 142 -7.72 -2.81 -1.94
CA LEU A 142 -8.34 -2.79 -0.61
C LEU A 142 -9.87 -2.86 -0.68
N SER A 143 -10.49 -2.22 -1.68
CA SER A 143 -11.96 -2.25 -1.82
C SER A 143 -12.50 -3.67 -2.05
N VAL A 144 -11.73 -4.51 -2.74
CA VAL A 144 -12.14 -5.89 -3.09
C VAL A 144 -11.67 -6.93 -2.05
N ALA A 145 -10.67 -6.60 -1.23
CA ALA A 145 -10.02 -7.53 -0.30
C ALA A 145 -11.02 -8.25 0.64
N ARG A 146 -12.00 -7.51 1.20
CA ARG A 146 -13.03 -8.08 2.09
C ARG A 146 -13.87 -9.15 1.41
N ALA A 147 -14.40 -8.85 0.22
CA ALA A 147 -15.22 -9.80 -0.54
C ALA A 147 -14.38 -11.01 -0.99
N ALA A 148 -13.09 -10.79 -1.21
CA ALA A 148 -12.16 -11.83 -1.60
C ALA A 148 -11.68 -12.70 -0.43
N LYS A 149 -12.09 -12.47 0.84
CA LYS A 149 -11.52 -13.12 2.04
C LYS A 149 -10.00 -12.96 2.15
N VAL A 150 -9.53 -11.74 1.90
CA VAL A 150 -8.12 -11.35 1.99
C VAL A 150 -7.97 -10.24 3.02
N GLY A 151 -7.08 -10.44 4.00
CA GLY A 151 -6.62 -9.39 4.89
C GLY A 151 -5.37 -8.74 4.32
N ILE A 152 -5.29 -7.41 4.36
CA ILE A 152 -4.13 -6.65 3.87
C ILE A 152 -3.70 -5.69 4.97
N CYS A 153 -2.42 -5.76 5.34
CA CYS A 153 -1.76 -4.84 6.25
C CYS A 153 -0.74 -4.02 5.46
N LEU A 154 -0.94 -2.70 5.43
CA LEU A 154 -0.02 -1.75 4.81
C LEU A 154 0.83 -1.11 5.92
N ALA A 155 2.13 -1.40 5.95
CA ALA A 155 3.06 -0.72 6.83
C ALA A 155 3.74 0.44 6.08
N MET A 156 3.89 1.56 6.76
CA MET A 156 4.51 2.78 6.23
C MET A 156 5.08 3.62 7.37
N GLN A 157 6.00 4.51 7.03
CA GLN A 157 6.58 5.46 7.99
C GLN A 157 5.73 6.73 8.12
N ASP A 158 5.17 7.20 7.00
CA ASP A 158 4.37 8.42 6.96
C ASP A 158 3.24 8.29 5.93
N VAL A 159 2.04 8.71 6.30
CA VAL A 159 0.86 8.68 5.43
C VAL A 159 1.02 9.55 4.17
N THR A 160 1.78 10.64 4.26
CA THR A 160 2.05 11.57 3.15
C THR A 160 2.82 10.92 2.00
N GLN A 161 3.47 9.78 2.24
CA GLN A 161 4.17 9.03 1.21
C GLN A 161 3.22 8.38 0.20
N PHE A 162 1.92 8.24 0.49
CA PHE A 162 0.97 7.72 -0.50
C PHE A 162 0.62 8.73 -1.58
N GLY A 163 0.68 10.03 -1.29
CA GLY A 163 0.43 11.06 -2.29
C GLY A 163 -0.41 12.20 -1.72
N ASP A 164 -1.39 12.64 -2.49
CA ASP A 164 -2.27 13.73 -2.08
C ASP A 164 -3.32 13.27 -1.04
N GLU A 165 -4.01 14.24 -0.42
CA GLU A 165 -5.03 13.97 0.59
C GLU A 165 -6.16 13.07 0.07
N ARG A 166 -6.48 13.17 -1.23
CA ARG A 166 -7.51 12.36 -1.87
C ARG A 166 -7.10 10.88 -1.94
N GLN A 167 -5.88 10.59 -2.40
CA GLN A 167 -5.34 9.24 -2.47
C GLN A 167 -5.22 8.64 -1.08
N ILE A 168 -4.72 9.42 -0.11
CA ILE A 168 -4.62 9.02 1.29
C ILE A 168 -6.01 8.64 1.83
N SER A 169 -7.01 9.50 1.63
CA SER A 169 -8.37 9.24 2.09
C SER A 169 -9.01 8.02 1.43
N ALA A 170 -8.77 7.80 0.14
CA ALA A 170 -9.30 6.64 -0.57
C ALA A 170 -8.72 5.32 -0.04
N ILE A 171 -7.40 5.29 0.25
CA ILE A 171 -6.74 4.12 0.83
C ILE A 171 -7.21 3.89 2.27
N LEU A 172 -7.14 4.91 3.12
CA LEU A 172 -7.42 4.77 4.55
C LEU A 172 -8.90 4.55 4.87
N SER A 173 -9.84 5.05 4.05
CA SER A 173 -11.27 4.74 4.23
C SER A 173 -11.60 3.26 4.06
N ASN A 174 -10.78 2.51 3.31
CA ASN A 174 -10.89 1.05 3.19
C ASN A 174 -10.12 0.30 4.29
N CYS A 175 -9.33 0.99 5.10
CA CYS A 175 -8.58 0.42 6.22
C CYS A 175 -9.43 0.44 7.50
N LEU A 176 -9.94 -0.74 7.90
CA LEU A 176 -10.78 -0.88 9.09
C LEU A 176 -10.00 -0.77 10.41
N THR A 177 -8.68 -0.94 10.36
CA THR A 177 -7.80 -0.92 11.52
C THR A 177 -6.62 -0.03 11.22
N ILE A 178 -6.43 0.97 12.07
CA ILE A 178 -5.31 1.90 12.00
C ILE A 178 -4.51 1.76 13.28
N VAL A 179 -3.21 1.55 13.13
CA VAL A 179 -2.25 1.43 14.23
C VAL A 179 -1.19 2.50 14.05
N ILE A 180 -1.08 3.40 15.01
CA ILE A 180 -0.06 4.45 15.02
C ILE A 180 0.92 4.16 16.13
N LEU A 181 2.19 3.97 15.74
CA LEU A 181 3.28 3.78 16.68
C LEU A 181 3.81 5.13 17.18
N ARG A 182 4.42 5.10 18.36
CA ARG A 182 5.14 6.24 18.92
C ARG A 182 6.18 6.80 17.95
N GLY A 183 6.30 8.12 17.89
CA GLY A 183 7.25 8.82 17.01
C GLY A 183 6.76 8.98 15.57
N SER A 184 5.46 8.80 15.33
CA SER A 184 4.83 9.12 14.05
C SER A 184 4.96 10.62 13.71
N SER A 185 4.83 10.95 12.42
CA SER A 185 4.93 12.33 11.96
C SER A 185 3.73 13.18 12.39
N ILE A 186 3.94 14.50 12.48
CA ILE A 186 2.87 15.45 12.80
C ILE A 186 1.72 15.40 11.79
N ALA A 187 2.03 15.17 10.51
CA ALA A 187 1.04 15.05 9.45
C ALA A 187 0.15 13.83 9.66
N THR A 188 0.76 12.68 9.98
CA THR A 188 0.04 11.45 10.30
C THR A 188 -0.84 11.61 11.54
N ALA A 189 -0.30 12.23 12.60
CA ALA A 189 -1.03 12.47 13.84
C ALA A 189 -2.21 13.43 13.65
N LYS A 190 -2.03 14.50 12.86
CA LYS A 190 -3.09 15.45 12.52
C LYS A 190 -4.20 14.76 11.73
N TYR A 191 -3.85 14.01 10.68
CA TYR A 191 -4.83 13.27 9.88
C TYR A 191 -5.66 12.30 10.73
N PHE A 192 -4.99 11.56 11.62
CA PHE A 192 -5.68 10.64 12.52
C PHE A 192 -6.55 11.37 13.55
N SER A 193 -6.07 12.47 14.14
CA SER A 193 -6.84 13.31 15.06
C SER A 193 -8.10 13.86 14.41
N GLU A 194 -8.03 14.28 13.15
CA GLU A 194 -9.19 14.76 12.38
C GLU A 194 -10.18 13.62 12.11
N GLY A 195 -9.69 12.43 11.75
CA GLY A 195 -10.51 11.23 11.54
C GLY A 195 -11.22 10.73 12.80
N LEU A 196 -10.63 10.94 13.99
CA LEU A 196 -11.28 10.65 15.28
C LEU A 196 -12.35 11.67 15.67
N GLY A 197 -12.30 12.87 15.08
CA GLY A 197 -13.22 13.96 15.38
C GLY A 197 -12.94 14.67 16.70
N GLN A 198 -13.96 15.38 17.18
CA GLN A 198 -13.88 16.26 18.35
C GLN A 198 -14.87 15.84 19.43
N ARG A 199 -14.53 16.14 20.68
CA ARG A 199 -15.37 15.97 21.87
C ARG A 199 -15.59 17.31 22.55
N VAL A 200 -16.69 17.38 23.29
CA VAL A 200 -17.06 18.58 24.05
C VAL A 200 -16.55 18.43 25.48
N ASP A 201 -15.74 19.38 25.93
CA ASP A 201 -15.24 19.48 27.31
C ASP A 201 -15.84 20.70 28.02
N GLN A 202 -16.11 20.54 29.30
CA GLN A 202 -16.48 21.65 30.18
C GLN A 202 -15.26 22.10 30.96
N VAL A 203 -14.78 23.30 30.67
CA VAL A 203 -13.64 23.91 31.35
C VAL A 203 -14.17 24.89 32.38
N ILE A 204 -13.79 24.68 33.63
CA ILE A 204 -14.10 25.63 34.71
C ILE A 204 -12.99 26.68 34.73
N VAL A 205 -13.32 27.90 34.34
CA VAL A 205 -12.40 29.03 34.38
C VAL A 205 -12.57 29.74 35.72
N HIS A 206 -11.51 29.76 36.52
CA HIS A 206 -11.45 30.53 37.75
C HIS A 206 -10.85 31.91 37.47
N SER A 207 -11.66 32.96 37.56
CA SER A 207 -11.18 34.34 37.53
C SER A 207 -10.98 34.84 38.96
N ARG A 208 -9.82 35.44 39.22
CA ARG A 208 -9.52 36.10 40.49
C ARG A 208 -9.22 37.57 40.21
N TYR A 209 -10.12 38.44 40.63
CA TYR A 209 -9.92 39.87 40.57
C TYR A 209 -9.28 40.33 41.89
N ARG A 210 -8.12 40.99 41.80
CA ARG A 210 -7.47 41.68 42.91
C ARG A 210 -7.67 43.18 42.76
N GLY A 211 -8.35 43.78 43.73
CA GLY A 211 -8.56 45.23 43.79
C GLY A 211 -7.29 46.00 44.20
N PRO A 212 -7.35 47.34 44.19
CA PRO A 212 -6.27 48.18 44.71
C PRO A 212 -5.95 47.82 46.16
N PHE A 213 -4.65 47.83 46.52
CA PHE A 213 -4.13 47.50 47.85
C PHE A 213 -4.38 46.07 48.35
N ASP A 214 -4.80 45.13 47.48
CA ASP A 214 -5.04 43.70 47.79
C ASP A 214 -6.05 43.46 48.94
N LEU A 215 -6.82 44.49 49.32
CA LEU A 215 -7.79 44.48 50.42
C LEU A 215 -9.13 43.81 50.05
N PHE A 216 -9.41 43.66 48.75
CA PHE A 216 -10.61 43.00 48.24
C PHE A 216 -10.23 42.02 47.12
N SER A 217 -10.45 40.72 47.36
CA SER A 217 -10.35 39.69 46.33
C SER A 217 -11.72 39.12 46.02
N GLN A 218 -12.17 39.23 44.78
CA GLN A 218 -13.38 38.54 44.30
C GLN A 218 -12.98 37.36 43.43
N GLN A 219 -13.57 36.19 43.70
CA GLN A 219 -13.35 34.97 42.94
C GLN A 219 -14.64 34.58 42.23
N GLY A 220 -14.58 34.53 40.89
CA GLY A 220 -15.67 34.04 40.05
C GLY A 220 -15.28 32.71 39.41
N SER A 221 -16.24 31.80 39.28
CA SER A 221 -16.10 30.61 38.47
C SER A 221 -17.10 30.67 37.32
N SER A 222 -16.59 30.56 36.09
CA SER A 222 -17.42 30.47 34.89
C SER A 222 -17.17 29.11 34.24
N VAL A 223 -18.25 28.40 33.90
CA VAL A 223 -18.16 27.14 33.16
C VAL A 223 -18.24 27.48 31.67
N GLN A 224 -17.20 27.14 30.94
CA GLN A 224 -17.14 27.33 29.50
C GLN A 224 -17.12 25.97 28.81
N THR A 225 -17.96 25.82 27.80
CA THR A 225 -17.98 24.62 26.96
C THR A 225 -17.02 24.83 25.80
N VAL A 226 -16.00 23.99 25.69
CA VAL A 226 -14.97 24.07 24.65
C VAL A 226 -14.94 22.75 23.87
N THR A 227 -14.91 22.85 22.55
CA THR A 227 -14.74 21.69 21.68
C THR A 227 -13.25 21.41 21.48
N VAL A 228 -12.82 20.20 21.79
CA VAL A 228 -11.41 19.76 21.70
C VAL A 228 -11.31 18.44 20.91
N PRO A 229 -10.20 18.17 20.20
CA PRO A 229 -10.00 16.87 19.56
C PRO A 229 -10.12 15.70 20.55
N VAL A 230 -10.58 14.54 20.08
CA VAL A 230 -10.67 13.33 20.92
C VAL A 230 -9.30 12.96 21.48
N LEU A 231 -8.29 12.94 20.60
CA LEU A 231 -6.87 12.85 20.94
C LEU A 231 -6.13 13.96 20.21
N ARG A 232 -5.24 14.67 20.91
CA ARG A 232 -4.37 15.68 20.31
C ARG A 232 -3.19 15.02 19.62
N GLU A 233 -2.58 15.72 18.67
CA GLU A 233 -1.45 15.23 17.89
C GLU A 233 -0.29 14.79 18.77
N ARG A 234 -0.01 15.55 19.84
CA ARG A 234 1.05 15.20 20.81
C ARG A 234 0.76 13.89 21.56
N GLU A 235 -0.50 13.63 21.90
CA GLU A 235 -0.91 12.40 22.60
C GLU A 235 -0.81 11.19 21.67
N ILE A 236 -1.04 11.39 20.37
CA ILE A 236 -0.89 10.36 19.34
C ILE A 236 0.59 10.06 19.06
N MET A 237 1.41 11.09 18.89
CA MET A 237 2.85 10.93 18.60
C MET A 237 3.62 10.39 19.81
N TYR A 238 3.26 10.84 21.01
CA TYR A 238 3.95 10.51 22.26
C TYR A 238 2.95 10.13 23.35
N PRO A 239 2.36 8.93 23.29
CA PRO A 239 1.52 8.44 24.37
C PRO A 239 2.27 8.45 25.71
N PRO A 240 1.60 8.80 26.83
CA PRO A 240 2.26 9.06 28.12
C PRO A 240 2.71 7.81 28.89
N PHE A 241 2.66 6.61 28.32
CA PHE A 241 3.05 5.34 28.94
C PHE A 241 3.74 4.43 27.93
N GLY A 242 4.58 3.52 28.43
CA GLY A 242 5.23 2.48 27.63
C GLY A 242 6.32 2.99 26.68
N GLN A 243 7.36 2.17 26.48
CA GLN A 243 8.36 2.44 25.43
C GLN A 243 7.84 2.00 24.05
N TYR A 244 7.07 0.90 24.02
CA TYR A 244 6.44 0.34 22.81
C TYR A 244 4.93 0.52 22.87
N CYS A 245 4.50 1.78 22.87
CA CYS A 245 3.09 2.14 22.87
C CYS A 245 2.56 2.40 21.46
N ALA A 246 1.29 2.08 21.25
CA ALA A 246 0.57 2.35 20.01
C ALA A 246 -0.83 2.90 20.30
N VAL A 247 -1.31 3.76 19.40
CA VAL A 247 -2.72 4.17 19.35
C VAL A 247 -3.40 3.32 18.28
N CYS A 248 -4.48 2.65 18.67
CA CYS A 248 -5.23 1.77 17.78
C CYS A 248 -6.68 2.24 17.65
N GLN A 249 -7.14 2.30 16.41
CA GLN A 249 -8.55 2.47 16.08
C GLN A 249 -9.00 1.27 15.24
N ILE A 250 -10.05 0.61 15.71
CA ILE A 250 -10.69 -0.50 15.01
C ILE A 250 -12.14 -0.11 14.78
N SER A 251 -12.41 0.51 13.63
CA SER A 251 -13.72 1.09 13.31
C SER A 251 -14.89 0.11 13.45
N PRO A 252 -14.75 -1.20 13.12
CA PRO A 252 -15.82 -2.17 13.35
C PRO A 252 -16.10 -2.54 14.82
N VAL A 253 -15.17 -2.27 15.73
CA VAL A 253 -15.25 -2.73 17.14
C VAL A 253 -15.59 -1.59 18.09
N THR A 254 -14.96 -0.43 17.89
CA THR A 254 -15.12 0.72 18.79
C THR A 254 -14.95 2.02 18.01
N GLU A 255 -15.81 2.98 18.29
CA GLU A 255 -15.64 4.37 17.83
C GLU A 255 -14.50 5.08 18.56
N LYS A 256 -14.19 4.64 19.79
CA LYS A 256 -13.12 5.22 20.60
C LYS A 256 -11.79 4.54 20.32
N PRO A 257 -10.70 5.31 20.10
CA PRO A 257 -9.37 4.75 20.02
C PRO A 257 -8.97 4.23 21.40
N PHE A 258 -8.15 3.19 21.41
CA PHE A 258 -7.55 2.67 22.63
C PHE A 258 -6.06 2.58 22.47
N LEU A 259 -5.39 2.55 23.62
CA LEU A 259 -3.95 2.58 23.70
C LEU A 259 -3.44 1.20 24.07
N ILE A 260 -2.41 0.77 23.34
CA ILE A 260 -1.75 -0.52 23.56
C ILE A 260 -0.36 -0.26 24.10
N ASP A 261 0.03 -1.02 25.12
CA ASP A 261 1.41 -1.12 25.61
C ASP A 261 1.94 -2.53 25.32
N SER A 262 2.82 -2.64 24.34
CA SER A 262 3.38 -3.91 23.89
C SER A 262 4.50 -4.44 24.79
N THR A 263 4.83 -3.76 25.89
CA THR A 263 5.81 -4.26 26.88
C THR A 263 5.23 -5.29 27.85
N ARG A 264 3.89 -5.34 27.98
CA ARG A 264 3.18 -6.27 28.85
C ARG A 264 2.60 -7.40 28.00
N GLN A 265 3.37 -8.47 27.80
CA GLN A 265 2.84 -9.76 27.34
C GLN A 265 2.19 -10.51 28.51
#